data_AF-A0A7S2AXR9-F1
#
_entry.id   AF-A0A7S2AXR9-F1
#
_cell.length_a   1.000
_cell.length_b   1.000
_cell.length_c   1.000
_cell.angle_alpha   90.00
_cell.angle_beta   90.00
_cell.angle_gamma   90.00
#
_symmetry.space_group_name_H-M   'P 1'
#
loop_
_entity.id
_entity.type
_entity.pdbx_description
1 polymer ?
#
loop_
_entity_poly.entity_id
_entity_poly.type
_entity_poly.pdbx_seq_one_letter_code
_entity_poly.pdbx_strand_id
1 'polypeptide(L)'
;DDPWQWESWDAHTFGFLYYFLINLVASAIISGIIIDTFAEMRSDRKEVLEDLNTSCFVCDIEVVDFEQANHDYQQHITNEHNMWQYVWLKIYLRDTDSKDYKGLELHVAPLLLDHNKAARCMPIKRARAIQGNVKDKATLPTLLGKINRIRDAVAVQNKMADDLKYKMDTLYREQGAQYINEHEFLEESISGIMEALESSKGGERN
;
A
#
# COMPACT_ATOMS: atom_id res chain seq x y z
N ASP A 1 39.72 -0.76 -82.40
CA ASP A 1 38.69 -1.47 -81.60
C ASP A 1 39.31 -1.91 -80.29
N ASP A 2 39.15 -1.07 -79.26
CA ASP A 2 39.77 -1.31 -77.96
C ASP A 2 38.97 -2.37 -77.20
N PRO A 3 39.57 -3.50 -76.79
CA PRO A 3 38.82 -4.65 -76.27
C PRO A 3 38.29 -4.47 -74.84
N TRP A 4 38.48 -3.32 -74.20
CA TRP A 4 38.34 -3.13 -72.75
C TRP A 4 37.18 -2.19 -72.35
N GLN A 5 36.33 -1.78 -73.31
CA GLN A 5 35.22 -0.88 -72.97
C GLN A 5 34.20 -1.55 -72.03
N TRP A 6 33.94 -2.85 -72.13
CA TRP A 6 32.93 -3.53 -71.31
C TRP A 6 33.32 -3.71 -69.84
N GLU A 7 34.62 -3.72 -69.50
CA GLU A 7 35.16 -3.72 -68.11
C GLU A 7 35.06 -2.35 -67.40
N SER A 8 34.60 -1.32 -68.10
CA SER A 8 34.27 -0.05 -67.45
C SER A 8 32.78 0.04 -67.11
N TRP A 9 31.88 -0.56 -67.88
CA TRP A 9 30.43 -0.39 -67.70
C TRP A 9 29.90 -1.26 -66.55
N ASP A 10 30.47 -2.44 -66.39
CA ASP A 10 30.26 -3.32 -65.22
C ASP A 10 30.74 -2.65 -63.91
N ALA A 11 31.89 -1.99 -63.91
CA ALA A 11 32.40 -1.26 -62.75
C ALA A 11 31.51 -0.05 -62.39
N HIS A 12 31.07 0.73 -63.39
CA HIS A 12 30.17 1.87 -63.15
C HIS A 12 28.77 1.43 -62.68
N THR A 13 28.21 0.36 -63.26
CA THR A 13 26.90 -0.17 -62.85
C THR A 13 26.96 -0.80 -61.45
N PHE A 14 28.03 -1.51 -61.12
CA PHE A 14 28.27 -2.02 -59.77
C PHE A 14 28.36 -0.87 -58.74
N GLY A 15 29.10 0.19 -59.07
CA GLY A 15 29.20 1.39 -58.21
C GLY A 15 27.86 2.10 -58.01
N PHE A 16 27.07 2.27 -59.09
CA PHE A 16 25.73 2.86 -59.01
C PHE A 16 24.77 2.02 -58.17
N LEU A 17 24.75 0.70 -58.38
CA LEU A 17 23.91 -0.22 -57.62
C LEU A 17 24.30 -0.22 -56.13
N TYR A 18 25.59 -0.26 -55.82
CA TYR A 18 26.10 -0.20 -54.46
C TYR A 18 25.68 1.08 -53.74
N TYR A 19 25.84 2.25 -54.39
CA TYR A 19 25.39 3.53 -53.84
C TYR A 19 23.89 3.56 -53.61
N PHE A 20 23.10 3.11 -54.59
CA PHE A 20 21.65 3.08 -54.47
C PHE A 20 21.18 2.15 -53.35
N LEU A 21 21.75 0.94 -53.24
CA LEU A 21 21.40 -0.03 -52.20
C LEU A 21 21.68 0.50 -50.80
N ILE A 22 22.84 1.14 -50.58
CA ILE A 22 23.15 1.72 -49.27
C ILE A 22 22.17 2.83 -48.90
N ASN A 23 21.85 3.73 -49.84
CA ASN A 23 20.89 4.80 -49.58
C ASN A 23 19.47 4.27 -49.35
N LEU A 24 19.07 3.22 -50.07
CA LEU A 24 17.77 2.56 -49.88
C LEU A 24 17.68 1.94 -48.48
N VAL A 25 18.71 1.19 -48.06
CA VAL A 25 18.74 0.59 -46.71
C VAL A 25 18.80 1.68 -45.63
N ALA A 26 19.65 2.70 -45.78
CA ALA A 26 19.78 3.79 -44.81
C ALA A 26 18.48 4.58 -44.65
N SER A 27 17.83 4.95 -45.76
CA SER A 27 16.55 5.67 -45.73
C SER A 27 15.40 4.84 -45.15
N ALA A 28 15.38 3.53 -45.42
CA ALA A 28 14.41 2.60 -44.83
C ALA A 28 14.59 2.48 -43.31
N ILE A 29 15.83 2.38 -42.81
CA ILE A 29 16.13 2.34 -41.37
C ILE A 29 15.70 3.64 -40.69
N ILE A 30 16.11 4.79 -41.23
CA ILE A 30 15.76 6.10 -40.64
C ILE A 30 14.25 6.29 -40.60
N SER A 31 13.56 5.99 -41.70
CA SER A 31 12.09 6.10 -41.76
C SER A 31 11.42 5.12 -40.80
N GLY A 32 11.96 3.91 -40.64
CA GLY A 32 11.48 2.92 -39.68
C GLY A 32 11.51 3.44 -38.25
N ILE A 33 12.65 4.00 -37.81
CA ILE A 33 12.81 4.58 -36.46
C ILE A 33 11.85 5.76 -36.26
N ILE A 34 11.72 6.62 -37.28
CA ILE A 34 10.80 7.76 -37.23
C ILE A 34 9.34 7.27 -37.09
N ILE A 35 8.92 6.27 -37.86
CA ILE A 35 7.55 5.73 -37.78
C ILE A 35 7.29 5.08 -36.43
N ASP A 36 8.26 4.32 -35.91
CA ASP A 36 8.17 3.65 -34.62
C ASP A 36 7.99 4.66 -33.47
N THR A 37 8.87 5.67 -33.40
CA THR A 37 8.75 6.75 -32.39
C THR A 37 7.43 7.53 -32.53
N PHE A 38 6.95 7.80 -33.76
CA PHE A 38 5.64 8.44 -33.96
C PHE A 38 4.46 7.52 -33.61
N ALA A 39 4.62 6.20 -33.68
CA ALA A 39 3.59 5.26 -33.25
C ALA A 39 3.50 5.23 -31.72
N GLU A 40 4.65 5.17 -31.03
CA GLU A 40 4.76 5.25 -29.58
C GLU A 40 4.13 6.56 -29.05
N MET A 41 4.56 7.72 -29.57
CA MET A 41 3.98 9.01 -29.15
C MET A 41 2.45 9.12 -29.35
N ARG A 42 1.89 8.40 -30.33
CA ARG A 42 0.43 8.33 -30.52
C ARG A 42 -0.23 7.43 -29.49
N SER A 43 0.41 6.30 -29.15
CA SER A 43 -0.06 5.39 -28.10
C SER A 43 -0.10 6.11 -26.75
N ASP A 44 0.99 6.77 -26.36
CA ASP A 44 1.07 7.53 -25.10
C ASP A 44 0.00 8.61 -25.01
N ARG A 45 -0.18 9.37 -26.11
CA ARG A 45 -1.25 10.37 -26.18
C ARG A 45 -2.62 9.75 -26.01
N LYS A 46 -2.86 8.59 -26.61
CA LYS A 46 -4.15 7.90 -26.53
C LYS A 46 -4.41 7.44 -25.09
N GLU A 47 -3.42 6.85 -24.43
CA GLU A 47 -3.50 6.44 -23.03
C GLU A 47 -3.85 7.62 -22.11
N VAL A 48 -3.14 8.74 -22.23
CA VAL A 48 -3.43 9.94 -21.44
C VAL A 48 -4.85 10.46 -21.67
N LEU A 49 -5.34 10.43 -22.92
CA LEU A 49 -6.71 10.86 -23.22
C LEU A 49 -7.77 9.89 -22.69
N GLU A 50 -7.46 8.60 -22.67
CA GLU A 50 -8.33 7.57 -22.11
C GLU A 50 -8.44 7.74 -20.58
N ASP A 51 -7.33 7.98 -19.89
CA ASP A 51 -7.30 8.28 -18.46
C ASP A 51 -8.13 9.54 -18.13
N LEU A 52 -7.94 10.61 -18.90
CA LEU A 52 -8.69 11.87 -18.70
C LEU A 52 -10.20 11.73 -18.95
N ASN A 53 -10.63 10.73 -19.73
CA ASN A 53 -12.04 10.48 -20.01
C ASN A 53 -12.67 9.45 -19.05
N THR A 54 -11.85 8.61 -18.40
CA THR A 54 -12.31 7.54 -17.51
C THR A 54 -12.34 7.96 -16.04
N SER A 55 -11.48 8.90 -15.62
CA SER A 55 -11.45 9.42 -14.25
C SER A 55 -11.29 10.94 -14.19
N CYS A 56 -11.69 11.54 -13.07
CA CYS A 56 -11.51 12.97 -12.85
C CYS A 56 -10.03 13.30 -12.55
N PHE A 57 -9.44 14.26 -13.30
CA PHE A 57 -8.05 14.70 -13.10
C PHE A 57 -7.70 15.16 -11.67
N VAL A 58 -8.64 15.77 -10.94
CA VAL A 58 -8.37 16.37 -9.62
C VAL A 58 -8.50 15.36 -8.48
N CYS A 59 -9.56 14.54 -8.50
CA CYS A 59 -9.86 13.60 -7.42
C CYS A 59 -9.61 12.13 -7.76
N ASP A 60 -9.29 11.81 -9.00
CA ASP A 60 -9.01 10.46 -9.47
C ASP A 60 -10.17 9.48 -9.17
N ILE A 61 -11.43 9.95 -9.30
CA ILE A 61 -12.63 9.11 -9.19
C ILE A 61 -13.13 8.78 -10.60
N GLU A 62 -13.48 7.53 -10.84
CA GLU A 62 -13.96 7.04 -12.13
C GLU A 62 -15.35 7.60 -12.46
N VAL A 63 -15.63 7.83 -13.75
CA VAL A 63 -16.94 8.29 -14.24
C VAL A 63 -18.07 7.36 -13.76
N VAL A 64 -17.80 6.06 -13.75
CA VAL A 64 -18.74 5.01 -13.34
C VAL A 64 -19.21 5.20 -11.89
N ASP A 65 -18.36 5.70 -10.99
CA ASP A 65 -18.75 5.95 -9.60
C ASP A 65 -19.69 7.16 -9.47
N PHE A 66 -19.55 8.17 -10.35
CA PHE A 66 -20.48 9.30 -10.41
C PHE A 66 -21.84 8.88 -10.96
N GLU A 67 -21.87 8.06 -12.01
CA GLU A 67 -23.10 7.50 -12.57
C GLU A 67 -23.86 6.66 -11.53
N GLN A 68 -23.16 5.83 -10.77
CA GLN A 68 -23.76 5.04 -9.68
C GLN A 68 -24.33 5.92 -8.55
N ALA A 69 -23.72 7.07 -8.31
CA ALA A 69 -24.19 8.05 -7.34
C ALA A 69 -25.32 8.96 -7.89
N ASN A 70 -25.79 8.74 -9.13
CA ASN A 70 -26.73 9.62 -9.84
C ASN A 70 -26.24 11.09 -9.91
N HIS A 71 -24.93 11.30 -10.06
CA HIS A 71 -24.34 12.62 -10.20
C HIS A 71 -23.80 12.82 -11.61
N ASP A 72 -24.10 13.97 -12.22
CA ASP A 72 -23.58 14.31 -13.55
C ASP A 72 -22.06 14.57 -13.49
N TYR A 73 -21.31 13.83 -14.31
CA TYR A 73 -19.87 13.94 -14.39
C TYR A 73 -19.44 15.25 -15.09
N GLN A 74 -20.21 15.75 -16.05
CA GLN A 74 -19.88 17.01 -16.74
C GLN A 74 -20.00 18.21 -15.81
N GLN A 75 -21.06 18.25 -15.01
CA GLN A 75 -21.21 19.24 -13.93
C GLN A 75 -20.07 19.15 -12.91
N HIS A 76 -19.62 17.94 -12.56
CA HIS A 76 -18.52 17.73 -11.64
C HIS A 76 -17.20 18.34 -12.15
N ILE A 77 -16.78 18.05 -13.38
CA ILE A 77 -15.55 18.63 -13.95
C ILE A 77 -15.66 20.14 -14.13
N THR A 78 -16.82 20.64 -14.56
CA THR A 78 -16.96 22.05 -14.95
C THR A 78 -17.06 22.97 -13.74
N ASN A 79 -17.83 22.58 -12.72
CA ASN A 79 -18.20 23.45 -11.59
C ASN A 79 -17.54 23.07 -10.27
N GLU A 80 -17.14 21.81 -10.06
CA GLU A 80 -16.51 21.37 -8.81
C GLU A 80 -15.00 21.21 -8.98
N HIS A 81 -14.57 20.41 -9.96
CA HIS A 81 -13.18 20.02 -10.18
C HIS A 81 -12.65 20.55 -11.52
N ASN A 82 -12.77 21.86 -11.72
CA ASN A 82 -12.23 22.50 -12.90
C ASN A 82 -10.71 22.68 -12.77
N MET A 83 -9.94 21.93 -13.56
CA MET A 83 -8.47 21.94 -13.53
C MET A 83 -7.89 23.36 -13.61
N TRP A 84 -8.47 24.24 -14.44
CA TRP A 84 -7.96 25.60 -14.63
C TRP A 84 -8.14 26.46 -13.38
N GLN A 85 -9.22 26.29 -12.63
CA GLN A 85 -9.43 27.03 -11.38
C GLN A 85 -8.34 26.73 -10.34
N TYR A 86 -7.83 25.49 -10.29
CA TYR A 86 -6.69 25.14 -9.44
C TYR A 86 -5.38 25.81 -9.90
N VAL A 87 -5.16 25.90 -11.21
CA VAL A 87 -4.00 26.61 -11.76
C VAL A 87 -4.09 28.10 -11.44
N TRP A 88 -5.27 28.72 -11.64
CA TRP A 88 -5.53 30.11 -11.28
C TRP A 88 -5.31 30.36 -9.80
N LEU A 89 -5.78 29.48 -8.91
CA LEU A 89 -5.53 29.58 -7.47
C LEU A 89 -4.03 29.59 -7.15
N LYS A 90 -3.25 28.70 -7.77
CA LYS A 90 -1.79 28.65 -7.57
C LYS A 90 -1.10 29.93 -8.04
N ILE A 91 -1.51 30.47 -9.20
CA ILE A 91 -0.96 31.73 -9.73
C ILE A 91 -1.33 32.90 -8.80
N TYR A 92 -2.60 32.98 -8.40
CA TYR A 92 -3.12 34.00 -7.49
C TYR A 92 -2.38 34.02 -6.15
N LEU A 93 -2.19 32.86 -5.52
CA LEU A 93 -1.47 32.76 -4.24
C LEU A 93 0.01 33.15 -4.36
N ARG A 94 0.63 32.91 -5.52
CA ARG A 94 2.02 33.30 -5.78
C ARG A 94 2.19 34.80 -6.00
N ASP A 95 1.19 35.47 -6.58
CA ASP A 95 1.22 36.91 -6.88
C ASP A 95 0.76 37.78 -5.69
N THR A 96 -0.12 37.23 -4.84
CA THR A 96 -0.66 37.91 -3.66
C THR A 96 0.33 37.88 -2.49
N ASP A 97 0.48 39.00 -1.77
CA ASP A 97 1.34 39.06 -0.57
C ASP A 97 0.77 38.21 0.56
N SER A 98 1.65 37.54 1.29
CA SER A 98 1.30 36.66 2.41
C SER A 98 0.47 37.32 3.53
N LYS A 99 0.52 38.65 3.68
CA LYS A 99 -0.25 39.39 4.67
C LYS A 99 -1.70 39.62 4.27
N ASP A 100 -1.99 39.56 2.97
CA ASP A 100 -3.33 39.79 2.41
C ASP A 100 -4.13 38.49 2.25
N TYR A 101 -3.52 37.34 2.59
CA TYR A 101 -4.20 36.06 2.58
C TYR A 101 -5.38 36.02 3.55
N LYS A 102 -6.52 35.56 3.05
CA LYS A 102 -7.69 35.24 3.86
C LYS A 102 -7.44 33.95 4.66
N GLY A 103 -8.24 33.69 5.69
CA GLY A 103 -8.01 32.56 6.61
C GLY A 103 -7.78 31.20 5.93
N LEU A 104 -8.55 30.87 4.89
CA LEU A 104 -8.35 29.62 4.13
C LEU A 104 -7.08 29.67 3.26
N GLU A 105 -6.81 30.81 2.63
CA GLU A 105 -5.63 31.03 1.78
C GLU A 105 -4.35 30.90 2.61
N LEU A 106 -4.34 31.43 3.85
CA LEU A 106 -3.21 31.32 4.77
C LEU A 106 -2.88 29.86 5.12
N HIS A 107 -3.90 28.99 5.18
CA HIS A 107 -3.70 27.56 5.42
C HIS A 107 -3.20 26.82 4.17
N VAL A 108 -3.76 27.17 3.00
CA VAL A 108 -3.53 26.45 1.75
C VAL A 108 -2.25 26.90 1.03
N ALA A 109 -1.89 28.18 1.10
CA ALA A 109 -0.71 28.76 0.46
C ALA A 109 0.60 28.00 0.77
N PRO A 110 0.98 27.72 2.03
CA PRO A 110 2.21 27.00 2.31
C PRO A 110 2.19 25.53 1.84
N LEU A 111 1.00 24.96 1.64
CA LEU A 111 0.85 23.59 1.14
C LEU A 111 0.89 23.54 -0.39
N LEU A 112 0.22 24.47 -1.08
CA LEU A 112 0.15 24.51 -2.55
C LEU A 112 1.41 25.10 -3.21
N LEU A 113 2.08 26.05 -2.56
CA LEU A 113 3.29 26.68 -3.09
C LEU A 113 4.53 25.78 -2.93
N ASP A 114 4.52 24.89 -1.93
CA ASP A 114 5.56 23.87 -1.74
C ASP A 114 5.25 22.64 -2.62
N HIS A 115 6.09 22.39 -3.61
CA HIS A 115 5.95 21.27 -4.54
C HIS A 115 5.82 19.91 -3.84
N ASN A 116 6.48 19.71 -2.69
CA ASN A 116 6.43 18.45 -1.97
C ASN A 116 5.14 18.26 -1.15
N LYS A 117 4.41 19.35 -0.88
CA LYS A 117 3.21 19.32 -0.02
C LYS A 117 1.90 19.57 -0.79
N ALA A 118 1.98 19.97 -2.06
CA ALA A 118 0.82 20.31 -2.87
C ALA A 118 -0.20 19.17 -3.00
N ALA A 119 0.25 17.91 -2.96
CA ALA A 119 -0.64 16.75 -2.97
C ALA A 119 -1.55 16.68 -1.73
N ARG A 120 -1.13 17.24 -0.59
CA ARG A 120 -1.85 17.13 0.69
C ARG A 120 -3.13 17.98 0.73
N CYS A 121 -3.16 19.08 0.01
CA CYS A 121 -4.32 19.98 -0.08
C CYS A 121 -5.24 19.64 -1.27
N MET A 122 -4.87 18.69 -2.13
CA MET A 122 -5.73 18.21 -3.22
C MET A 122 -6.74 17.16 -2.71
N PRO A 123 -7.98 17.15 -3.23
CA PRO A 123 -9.02 16.20 -2.82
C PRO A 123 -8.84 14.83 -3.51
N ILE A 124 -7.75 14.12 -3.21
CA ILE A 124 -7.47 12.81 -3.80
C ILE A 124 -8.47 11.76 -3.29
N LYS A 125 -9.08 11.01 -4.21
CA LYS A 125 -10.13 10.00 -4.00
C LYS A 125 -11.33 10.54 -3.18
N ARG A 126 -11.58 11.85 -3.26
CA ARG A 126 -12.65 12.53 -2.52
C ARG A 126 -13.34 13.56 -3.40
N ALA A 127 -14.67 13.59 -3.34
CA ALA A 127 -15.48 14.62 -3.98
C ALA A 127 -16.70 14.88 -3.11
N ARG A 128 -17.18 16.13 -3.09
CA ARG A 128 -18.41 16.51 -2.38
C ARG A 128 -19.62 15.73 -2.94
N ALA A 129 -19.68 15.58 -4.25
CA ALA A 129 -20.70 14.84 -4.98
C ALA A 129 -20.93 13.39 -4.49
N ILE A 130 -19.87 12.71 -4.01
CA ILE A 130 -19.91 11.28 -3.70
C ILE A 130 -19.53 11.01 -2.22
N GLN A 131 -19.59 12.02 -1.36
CA GLN A 131 -19.27 11.88 0.06
C GLN A 131 -20.25 10.90 0.75
N GLY A 132 -19.77 9.68 1.04
CA GLY A 132 -20.54 8.60 1.66
C GLY A 132 -21.19 7.60 0.69
N ASN A 133 -21.08 7.80 -0.62
CA ASN A 133 -21.67 6.90 -1.64
C ASN A 133 -20.63 6.33 -2.62
N VAL A 134 -19.34 6.65 -2.44
CA VAL A 134 -18.27 5.85 -3.03
C VAL A 134 -18.45 4.56 -2.28
N LYS A 135 -19.13 3.59 -2.91
CA LYS A 135 -19.46 2.31 -2.32
C LYS A 135 -18.29 1.97 -1.44
N ASP A 136 -18.56 1.86 -0.16
CA ASP A 136 -17.76 1.07 0.74
C ASP A 136 -17.65 -0.29 0.04
N LYS A 137 -16.65 -0.42 -0.84
CA LYS A 137 -16.06 -1.66 -1.27
C LYS A 137 -15.29 -2.28 -0.08
N ALA A 138 -15.51 -1.79 1.14
CA ALA A 138 -15.90 -2.68 2.22
C ALA A 138 -17.24 -3.40 1.90
N THR A 139 -17.25 -4.08 0.75
CA THR A 139 -18.22 -5.10 0.40
C THR A 139 -18.32 -6.01 1.63
N LEU A 140 -19.51 -6.56 1.86
CA LEU A 140 -19.78 -7.58 2.87
C LEU A 140 -18.60 -8.58 3.13
N PRO A 141 -17.82 -9.04 2.11
CA PRO A 141 -16.62 -9.87 2.29
C PRO A 141 -15.50 -9.22 3.10
N THR A 142 -15.26 -7.91 2.96
CA THR A 142 -14.20 -7.19 3.69
C THR A 142 -14.56 -7.01 5.16
N LEU A 143 -15.84 -6.75 5.46
CA LEU A 143 -16.35 -6.72 6.83
C LEU A 143 -16.36 -8.12 7.44
N LEU A 144 -16.79 -9.14 6.69
CA LEU A 144 -16.73 -10.53 7.11
C LEU A 144 -15.28 -10.98 7.37
N GLY A 145 -14.33 -10.54 6.53
CA GLY A 145 -12.90 -10.78 6.71
C GLY A 145 -12.35 -10.14 7.98
N LYS A 146 -12.75 -8.91 8.30
CA LYS A 146 -12.40 -8.25 9.58
C LYS A 146 -13.01 -8.98 10.78
N ILE A 147 -14.27 -9.40 10.69
CA ILE A 147 -14.96 -10.16 11.74
C ILE A 147 -14.29 -11.53 11.97
N ASN A 148 -13.89 -12.23 10.92
CA ASN A 148 -13.21 -13.52 11.03
C ASN A 148 -11.83 -13.36 11.70
N ARG A 149 -11.04 -12.34 11.33
CA ARG A 149 -9.74 -12.06 11.99
C ARG A 149 -9.90 -11.73 13.49
N ILE A 150 -10.93 -10.96 13.84
CA ILE A 150 -11.23 -10.67 15.25
C ILE A 150 -11.64 -11.94 15.99
N ARG A 151 -12.48 -12.80 15.38
CA ARG A 151 -12.89 -14.08 15.96
C ARG A 151 -11.69 -14.99 16.23
N ASP A 152 -10.77 -15.10 15.27
CA ASP A 152 -9.57 -15.94 15.40
C ASP A 152 -8.64 -15.41 16.51
N ALA A 153 -8.45 -14.09 16.60
CA ALA A 153 -7.65 -13.48 17.67
C ALA A 153 -8.26 -13.71 19.07
N VAL A 154 -9.59 -13.60 19.20
CA VAL A 154 -10.31 -13.87 20.45
C VAL A 154 -10.22 -15.35 20.83
N ALA A 155 -10.29 -16.27 19.86
CA ALA A 155 -10.14 -17.70 20.12
C ALA A 155 -8.73 -18.06 20.66
N VAL A 156 -7.69 -17.43 20.13
CA VAL A 156 -6.31 -17.60 20.62
C VAL A 156 -6.18 -17.06 22.05
N GLN A 157 -6.77 -15.90 22.36
CA GLN A 157 -6.76 -15.34 23.72
C GLN A 157 -7.50 -16.24 24.72
N ASN A 158 -8.66 -16.77 24.36
CA ASN A 158 -9.41 -17.69 25.24
C ASN A 158 -8.61 -18.97 25.52
N LYS A 159 -7.95 -19.54 24.50
CA LYS A 159 -7.08 -20.71 24.69
C LYS A 159 -5.89 -20.42 25.59
N MET A 160 -5.28 -19.23 25.47
CA MET A 160 -4.20 -18.81 26.38
C MET A 160 -4.71 -18.65 27.82
N ALA A 161 -5.92 -18.12 28.01
CA ALA A 161 -6.52 -17.99 29.33
C ALA A 161 -6.80 -19.37 29.96
N ASP A 162 -7.29 -20.33 29.17
CA ASP A 162 -7.54 -21.69 29.63
C ASP A 162 -6.24 -22.44 29.98
N ASP A 163 -5.18 -22.30 29.18
CA ASP A 163 -3.85 -22.88 29.47
C ASP A 163 -3.24 -22.27 30.75
N LEU A 164 -3.41 -20.95 30.94
CA LEU A 164 -2.96 -20.28 32.16
C LEU A 164 -3.72 -20.78 33.39
N LYS A 165 -5.03 -20.99 33.27
CA LYS A 165 -5.86 -21.54 34.35
C LYS A 165 -5.43 -22.96 34.70
N TYR A 166 -5.20 -23.80 33.70
CA TYR A 166 -4.72 -25.17 33.91
C TYR A 166 -3.36 -25.19 34.62
N LYS A 167 -2.40 -24.39 34.16
CA LYS A 167 -1.08 -24.25 34.79
C LYS A 167 -1.18 -23.79 36.23
N MET A 168 -2.06 -22.82 36.51
CA MET A 168 -2.31 -22.33 37.86
C MET A 168 -2.86 -23.45 38.76
N ASP A 169 -3.84 -24.22 38.30
CA ASP A 169 -4.43 -25.34 39.06
C ASP A 169 -3.39 -26.45 39.35
N THR A 170 -2.49 -26.75 38.40
CA THR A 170 -1.39 -27.69 38.64
C THR A 170 -0.40 -27.19 39.68
N LEU A 171 -0.02 -25.90 39.64
CA LEU A 171 0.90 -25.33 40.63
C LEU A 171 0.28 -25.36 42.04
N TYR A 172 -1.02 -25.06 42.17
CA TYR A 172 -1.71 -25.17 43.45
C TYR A 172 -1.75 -26.61 43.98
N ARG A 173 -1.94 -27.61 43.11
CA ARG A 173 -1.90 -29.03 43.51
C ARG A 173 -0.50 -29.49 43.92
N GLU A 174 0.53 -29.10 43.19
CA GLU A 174 1.92 -29.46 43.49
C GLU A 174 2.41 -28.84 44.80
N GLN A 175 2.15 -27.54 45.02
CA GLN A 175 2.49 -26.89 46.29
C GLN A 175 1.72 -27.49 47.47
N GLY A 176 0.43 -27.83 47.28
CA GLY A 176 -0.36 -28.52 48.29
C GLY A 176 0.18 -29.90 48.65
N ALA A 177 0.59 -30.69 47.66
CA ALA A 177 1.20 -32.01 47.87
C ALA A 177 2.57 -31.92 48.56
N GLN A 178 3.38 -30.92 48.21
CA GLN A 178 4.68 -30.70 48.85
C GLN A 178 4.54 -30.31 50.32
N TYR A 179 3.54 -29.48 50.66
CA TYR A 179 3.23 -29.11 52.04
C TYR A 179 2.75 -30.29 52.88
N ILE A 180 1.92 -31.17 52.31
CA ILE A 180 1.46 -32.39 52.99
C ILE A 180 2.63 -33.34 53.25
N ASN A 181 3.50 -33.57 52.27
CA ASN A 181 4.68 -34.43 52.43
C ASN A 181 5.68 -33.87 53.47
N GLU A 182 5.89 -32.55 53.51
CA GLU A 182 6.72 -31.92 54.56
C GLU A 182 6.11 -32.07 55.96
N HIS A 183 4.78 -31.98 56.07
CA HIS A 183 4.10 -32.12 57.35
C HIS A 183 4.10 -33.58 57.85
N GLU A 184 3.92 -34.56 56.96
CA GLU A 184 3.96 -35.99 57.29
C GLU A 184 5.38 -36.42 57.71
N PHE A 185 6.42 -35.90 57.05
CA PHE A 185 7.82 -36.15 57.43
C PHE A 185 8.20 -35.55 58.80
N LEU A 186 7.63 -34.39 59.15
CA LEU A 186 7.82 -33.78 60.46
C LEU A 186 7.12 -34.56 61.58
N GLU A 187 5.92 -35.11 61.33
CA GLU A 187 5.23 -35.96 62.31
C GLU A 187 5.96 -37.28 62.56
N GLU A 188 6.46 -37.94 61.51
CA GLU A 188 7.28 -39.16 61.67
C GLU A 188 8.59 -38.88 62.43
N SER A 189 9.25 -37.76 62.14
CA SER A 189 10.48 -37.35 62.84
C SER A 189 10.23 -37.04 64.32
N ILE A 190 9.11 -36.39 64.66
CA ILE A 190 8.73 -36.11 66.05
C ILE A 190 8.39 -37.42 66.79
N SER A 191 7.67 -38.34 66.15
CA SER A 191 7.36 -39.66 66.73
C SER A 191 8.63 -40.45 67.05
N GLY A 192 9.59 -40.48 66.13
CA GLY A 192 10.88 -41.16 66.35
C GLY A 192 11.71 -40.55 67.49
N ILE A 193 11.68 -39.21 67.64
CA ILE A 193 12.34 -38.53 68.77
C ILE A 193 11.63 -38.84 70.10
N MET A 194 10.30 -38.89 70.11
CA MET A 194 9.54 -39.27 71.31
C MET A 194 9.81 -40.71 71.76
N GLU A 195 9.87 -41.66 70.82
CA GLU A 195 10.19 -43.07 71.12
C GLU A 195 11.63 -43.24 71.66
N ALA A 196 12.60 -42.49 71.11
CA ALA A 196 13.97 -42.47 71.63
C ALA A 196 14.07 -41.87 73.05
N LEU A 197 13.27 -40.85 73.37
CA LEU A 197 13.20 -40.26 74.71
C LEU A 197 12.53 -41.21 75.74
N GLU A 198 11.54 -41.99 75.32
CA GLU A 198 10.90 -43.00 76.17
C GLU A 198 11.85 -44.18 76.45
N SER A 199 12.64 -44.60 75.46
CA SER A 199 13.71 -45.60 75.63
C SER A 199 14.78 -45.14 76.62
N SER A 200 15.19 -43.86 76.56
CA SER A 200 16.18 -43.28 77.48
C SER A 200 15.69 -43.20 78.93
N LYS A 201 14.40 -42.89 79.17
CA LYS A 201 13.81 -42.86 80.52
C LYS A 201 13.60 -44.24 81.14
N GLY A 202 13.62 -45.31 80.35
CA GLY A 202 13.58 -46.70 80.84
C GLY A 202 14.91 -47.20 81.42
N GLY A 203 16.02 -46.51 81.16
CA GLY A 203 17.37 -46.91 81.59
C GLY A 203 17.82 -46.40 82.97
N GLU A 204 17.11 -45.45 83.59
CA GLU A 204 17.50 -44.83 84.88
C GLU A 204 16.62 -45.28 86.07
N ARG A 205 16.01 -46.47 86.00
CA ARG A 205 15.42 -47.15 87.17
C ARG A 205 15.98 -48.56 87.32
N ASN A 206 17.22 -48.61 87.81
CA ASN A 206 17.73 -49.64 88.72
C ASN A 206 18.61 -48.94 89.76
#